data_AF-A0A450T9V4-F1
#
_entry.id   AF-A0A450T9V4-F1
#
_cell.length_a   1.000
_cell.length_b   1.000
_cell.length_c   1.000
_cell.angle_alpha   90.00
_cell.angle_beta   90.00
_cell.angle_gamma   90.00
#
_symmetry.space_group_name_H-M   'P 1'
#
loop_
_entity.id
_entity.type
_entity.pdbx_description
1 polymer ?
#
loop_
_entity_poly.entity_id
_entity_poly.type
_entity_poly.pdbx_seq_one_letter_code
_entity_poly.pdbx_strand_id
1 'polypeptide(L)'
;MTMTIYSATDASEKFYGLIDETVDMHRPTVIAEKKGNAIPASEEDWNAISETLHLLSVPGMRESIREGMETPVDECTRELDW
;
A
#
# COMPACT_ATOMS: atom_id res chain seq x y z
N MET A 1 13.99 -7.13 0.30
CA MET A 1 13.71 -5.76 0.75
C MET A 1 13.85 -5.78 2.26
N THR A 2 14.76 -4.99 2.83
CA THR A 2 15.06 -5.01 4.27
C THR A 2 14.32 -3.85 4.92
N MET A 3 13.49 -4.12 5.93
CA MET A 3 12.79 -3.08 6.68
C MET A 3 13.74 -2.41 7.68
N THR A 4 13.73 -1.08 7.72
CA THR A 4 14.43 -0.31 8.76
C THR A 4 13.68 -0.45 10.08
N ILE A 5 14.39 -0.73 11.17
CA ILE A 5 13.82 -0.92 12.50
C ILE A 5 14.26 0.23 13.40
N TYR A 6 13.30 0.91 14.01
CA TYR A 6 13.50 1.94 15.03
C TYR A 6 12.98 1.45 16.38
N SER A 7 13.62 1.82 17.48
CA SER A 7 12.98 1.66 18.79
C SER A 7 11.83 2.66 18.93
N ALA A 8 10.86 2.39 19.81
CA ALA A 8 9.79 3.35 20.11
C ALA A 8 10.33 4.73 20.57
N THR A 9 11.47 4.75 21.29
CA THR A 9 12.12 5.98 21.72
C THR A 9 12.72 6.74 20.53
N ASP A 10 13.49 6.07 19.67
CA ASP A 10 14.08 6.69 18.48
C ASP A 10 13.00 7.22 17.53
N ALA A 11 11.90 6.47 17.39
CA ALA A 11 10.78 6.87 16.55
C ALA A 11 10.05 8.09 17.10
N SER A 12 9.94 8.24 18.42
CA SER A 12 9.35 9.42 19.05
C SER A 12 10.20 10.67 18.82
N GLU A 13 11.53 10.56 18.89
CA GLU A 13 12.44 11.69 18.66
C GLU A 13 12.41 12.17 17.19
N LYS A 14 12.16 11.24 16.26
CA LYS A 14 12.17 11.48 14.81
C LYS A 14 10.79 11.47 14.17
N PHE A 15 9.73 11.61 14.98
CA PHE A 15 8.36 11.30 14.56
C PHE A 15 7.94 12.02 13.27
N TYR A 16 8.19 13.33 13.18
CA TYR A 16 7.86 14.11 11.97
C TYR A 16 8.66 13.66 10.74
N GLY A 17 9.96 13.41 10.89
CA GLY A 17 10.79 12.92 9.80
C GLY A 17 10.40 11.51 9.34
N LEU A 18 9.91 10.66 10.26
CA LEU A 18 9.38 9.35 9.91
C LEU A 18 8.05 9.44 9.14
N ILE A 19 7.20 10.42 9.45
CA ILE A 19 5.99 10.67 8.66
C ILE A 19 6.38 11.05 7.23
N ASP A 20 7.26 12.04 7.08
CA ASP A 20 7.71 12.51 5.76
C ASP A 20 8.37 11.37 4.96
N GLU A 21 9.27 10.60 5.58
CA GLU A 21 9.90 9.43 4.94
C GLU A 21 8.87 8.37 4.51
N THR A 22 7.88 8.09 5.37
CA THR A 22 6.85 7.08 5.08
C THR A 22 5.96 7.49 3.91
N VAL A 23 5.59 8.78 3.85
CA VAL A 23 4.77 9.33 2.77
C VAL A 23 5.57 9.41 1.46
N ASP A 24 6.79 9.95 1.49
CA ASP A 24 7.56 10.21 0.27
C ASP A 24 8.17 8.95 -0.34
N MET A 25 8.59 7.99 0.50
CA MET A 25 9.33 6.83 0.03
C MET A 25 8.47 5.58 -0.21
N HIS A 26 7.19 5.59 0.19
CA HIS A 26 6.29 4.43 0.12
C HIS A 26 6.96 3.14 0.63
N ARG A 27 7.73 3.25 1.71
CA ARG A 27 8.51 2.15 2.28
C ARG A 27 8.13 1.94 3.74
N PRO A 28 7.68 0.73 4.11
CA PRO A 28 7.29 0.46 5.48
C PRO A 28 8.54 0.38 6.37
N THR A 29 8.46 1.03 7.52
CA THR A 29 9.44 0.93 8.61
C THR A 29 8.84 0.16 9.79
N VAL A 30 9.65 -0.31 10.72
CA VAL A 30 9.17 -1.03 11.90
C VAL A 30 9.54 -0.23 13.14
N ILE A 31 8.55 0.09 13.96
CA ILE A 31 8.75 0.65 15.29
C ILE A 31 8.61 -0.50 16.29
N ALA A 32 9.72 -0.86 16.94
CA ALA A 32 9.78 -1.97 17.88
C ALA A 32 9.64 -1.50 19.34
N GLU A 33 8.79 -2.19 20.11
CA GLU A 33 8.58 -1.99 21.55
C GLU A 33 8.50 -3.33 22.26
N LYS A 34 8.65 -3.35 23.60
CA LYS A 34 8.67 -4.58 24.39
C LYS A 34 7.36 -5.39 24.30
N LYS A 35 6.22 -4.73 24.09
CA LYS A 35 4.89 -5.36 24.00
C LYS A 35 4.49 -5.70 22.57
N GLY A 36 5.16 -5.15 21.56
CA GLY A 36 4.85 -5.40 20.17
C GLY A 36 5.47 -4.38 19.21
N ASN A 37 5.25 -4.61 17.92
CA ASN A 37 5.77 -3.75 16.86
C ASN A 37 4.63 -3.04 16.14
N ALA A 38 4.89 -1.83 15.66
CA ALA A 38 4.00 -1.10 14.76
C ALA A 38 4.70 -0.86 13.43
N ILE A 39 3.91 -0.80 12.35
CA ILE A 39 4.39 -0.48 11.01
C ILE A 39 3.61 0.76 10.55
N PRO A 40 4.23 1.95 10.53
CA PRO A 40 3.62 3.09 9.87
C PRO A 40 3.53 2.82 8.37
N ALA A 41 2.40 3.22 7.80
CA ALA A 41 2.16 3.28 6.37
C ALA A 41 1.54 4.66 6.08
N SER A 42 1.79 5.19 4.88
CA SER A 42 1.09 6.39 4.45
C SER A 42 -0.40 6.09 4.33
N GLU A 43 -1.23 7.13 4.45
CA GLU A 43 -2.68 6.97 4.26
C GLU A 43 -3.00 6.42 2.86
N GLU A 44 -2.27 6.90 1.85
CA GLU A 44 -2.39 6.44 0.47
C GLU A 44 -2.08 4.95 0.33
N ASP A 45 -0.94 4.49 0.87
CA ASP A 45 -0.56 3.07 0.83
C ASP A 45 -1.57 2.20 1.58
N TRP A 46 -2.06 2.68 2.73
CA TRP A 46 -3.07 1.97 3.51
C TRP A 46 -4.39 1.82 2.75
N ASN A 47 -4.84 2.89 2.09
CA ASN A 47 -6.04 2.88 1.26
C ASN A 47 -5.85 1.95 0.05
N ALA A 48 -4.70 2.01 -0.62
CA ALA A 48 -4.40 1.13 -1.76
C ALA A 48 -4.37 -0.35 -1.36
N ILE A 49 -3.77 -0.69 -0.22
CA ILE A 49 -3.78 -2.05 0.34
C ILE A 49 -5.21 -2.49 0.65
N SER A 50 -5.99 -1.64 1.33
CA SER A 50 -7.37 -1.95 1.71
C SER A 50 -8.27 -2.16 0.51
N GLU A 51 -8.17 -1.30 -0.50
CA GLU A 51 -8.88 -1.42 -1.78
C GLU A 51 -8.49 -2.71 -2.51
N THR A 52 -7.18 -3.01 -2.57
CA THR A 52 -6.70 -4.25 -3.19
C THR A 52 -7.27 -5.48 -2.49
N LEU A 53 -7.26 -5.51 -1.15
CA LEU A 53 -7.84 -6.59 -0.37
C LEU A 53 -9.36 -6.69 -0.59
N HIS A 54 -10.05 -5.56 -0.72
CA HIS A 54 -11.46 -5.53 -1.05
C HIS A 54 -11.74 -6.14 -2.43
N LEU A 55 -11.02 -5.71 -3.47
CA LEU A 55 -11.16 -6.26 -4.83
C LEU A 55 -10.89 -7.76 -4.86
N LEU A 56 -9.85 -8.22 -4.17
CA LEU A 56 -9.52 -9.65 -4.08
C LEU A 56 -10.58 -10.48 -3.32
N SER A 57 -11.39 -9.84 -2.47
CA SER A 57 -12.48 -10.52 -1.78
C SER A 57 -13.70 -10.78 -2.67
N VAL A 58 -13.82 -10.06 -3.79
CA VAL A 58 -14.92 -10.24 -4.75
C VAL A 58 -14.60 -11.41 -5.68
N PRO A 59 -15.44 -12.47 -5.73
CA PRO A 59 -15.18 -13.63 -6.59
C PRO A 59 -15.01 -13.25 -8.07
N GLY A 60 -13.94 -13.73 -8.71
CA GLY A 60 -13.65 -13.47 -10.13
C GLY A 60 -13.07 -12.09 -10.45
N MET A 61 -13.00 -11.17 -9.47
CA MET A 61 -12.54 -9.80 -9.69
C MET A 61 -11.05 -9.74 -10.04
N ARG A 62 -10.22 -10.55 -9.36
CA ARG A 62 -8.78 -10.62 -9.64
C ARG A 62 -8.52 -11.05 -11.08
N GLU A 63 -9.23 -12.07 -11.54
CA GLU A 63 -9.11 -12.62 -12.89
C GLU A 63 -9.55 -11.58 -13.92
N SER A 64 -10.70 -10.94 -13.71
CA SER A 64 -11.21 -9.88 -14.58
C SER A 64 -10.25 -8.69 -14.70
N ILE A 65 -9.66 -8.23 -13.59
CA ILE A 65 -8.67 -7.15 -13.60
C ILE A 65 -7.42 -7.56 -14.38
N ARG A 66 -6.93 -8.79 -14.17
CA ARG A 66 -5.74 -9.29 -14.87
C ARG A 66 -5.97 -9.44 -16.36
N GLU A 67 -7.12 -9.98 -16.76
CA GLU A 67 -7.52 -10.08 -18.16
C GLU A 67 -7.54 -8.69 -18.80
N GLY A 68 -8.19 -7.71 -18.15
CA GLY A 68 -8.23 -6.33 -18.63
C GLY A 68 -6.87 -5.64 -18.71
N MET A 69 -5.93 -5.98 -17.82
CA MET A 69 -4.53 -5.47 -17.88
C MET A 69 -3.72 -6.11 -19.02
N GLU A 70 -4.06 -7.34 -19.42
CA GLU A 70 -3.41 -8.07 -20.51
C GLU A 70 -4.03 -7.70 -21.88
N THR A 71 -5.24 -7.14 -21.92
CA THR A 71 -5.92 -6.66 -23.14
C THR A 71 -5.15 -5.50 -23.80
N PRO A 72 -4.79 -5.60 -25.09
CA PRO A 72 -4.20 -4.50 -25.85
C PRO A 72 -5.11 -3.27 -25.93
N VAL A 73 -4.51 -2.07 -25.91
CA VAL A 73 -5.26 -0.81 -25.93
C VAL A 73 -6.11 -0.64 -27.21
N ASP A 74 -5.71 -1.24 -28.32
CA ASP A 74 -6.46 -1.23 -29.58
C ASP A 74 -7.71 -2.13 -29.57
N GLU A 75 -7.78 -3.08 -28.64
CA GLU A 75 -8.95 -3.93 -28.40
C GLU A 75 -9.92 -3.33 -27.35
N CYS A 76 -9.48 -2.30 -26.61
CA CYS A 76 -10.34 -1.60 -25.66
C CYS A 76 -11.42 -0.78 -26.38
N THR A 77 -12.64 -0.81 -25.85
CA THR A 77 -13.72 0.07 -26.34
C THR A 77 -13.35 1.54 -26.17
N ARG A 78 -13.67 2.35 -27.18
CA ARG A 78 -13.48 3.81 -27.15
C ARG A 78 -14.75 4.56 -26.74
N GLU A 79 -15.86 3.84 -26.66
CA GLU A 79 -17.17 4.37 -26.33
C GLU A 79 -17.71 3.60 -25.13
N LEU A 80 -18.32 4.33 -24.21
CA LEU A 80 -19.06 3.74 -23.10
C LEU A 80 -20.46 3.41 -23.60
N ASP A 81 -20.94 2.19 -23.35
CA ASP A 81 -22.26 1.72 -23.79
C ASP A 81 -23.44 2.34 -22.98
N TRP A 82 -23.18 3.35 -22.15
CA TRP A 82 -24.14 3.96 -21.24
C TRP A 82 -24.21 5.48 -21.38
#